data_AF-A0A7S1JVK5-F1
#
_entry.id   AF-A0A7S1JVK5-F1
#
_cell.length_a   1.000
_cell.length_b   1.000
_cell.length_c   1.000
_cell.angle_alpha   90.00
_cell.angle_beta   90.00
_cell.angle_gamma   90.00
#
_symmetry.space_group_name_H-M   'P 1'
#
loop_
_entity.id
_entity.type
_entity.pdbx_description
1 polymer ?
#
loop_
_entity_poly.entity_id
_entity_poly.type
_entity_poly.pdbx_seq_one_letter_code
_entity_poly.pdbx_strand_id
1 'polypeptide(L)'
;MDSDGRSSYTRMASFLDHPERFDCTFFGVSRDEAWYLDPQQRLMLEVGYEALDQAGHDKYDLAGEMIGCFIGVCNSDWAGVMRGTKATAYTGTAVALSLCANRVSYTLGLKGPSMCFDTACSSALVACDAACLNLRGG
;
A
#
# COMPACT_ATOMS: atom_id res chain seq x y z
N MET A 1 -17.30 -23.11 -4.52
CA MET A 1 -16.17 -24.06 -4.51
C MET A 1 -14.99 -23.29 -5.04
N ASP A 2 -13.89 -23.23 -4.31
CA ASP A 2 -12.64 -22.70 -4.86
C ASP A 2 -12.04 -23.70 -5.89
N SER A 3 -10.92 -23.34 -6.51
CA SER A 3 -10.23 -24.17 -7.50
C SER A 3 -9.78 -25.54 -6.98
N ASP A 4 -9.77 -25.73 -5.66
CA ASP A 4 -9.37 -26.98 -4.98
C ASP A 4 -10.59 -27.77 -4.45
N GLY A 5 -11.81 -27.37 -4.83
CA GLY A 5 -13.05 -28.05 -4.42
C GLY A 5 -13.47 -27.80 -2.98
N ARG A 6 -12.83 -26.87 -2.27
CA ARG A 6 -13.21 -26.52 -0.89
C ARG A 6 -14.40 -25.56 -0.92
N SER A 7 -15.32 -25.77 0.01
CA SER A 7 -16.41 -24.84 0.29
C SER A 7 -16.04 -24.04 1.53
N SER A 8 -16.13 -22.71 1.45
CA SER A 8 -16.22 -21.91 2.67
C SER A 8 -17.44 -22.36 3.47
N TYR A 9 -17.29 -22.44 4.79
CA TYR A 9 -18.41 -22.74 5.70
C TYR A 9 -19.36 -21.54 5.85
N THR A 10 -18.95 -20.35 5.41
CA THR A 10 -19.75 -19.11 5.41
C THR A 10 -19.95 -18.57 3.98
N ARG A 11 -21.09 -17.92 3.76
CA ARG A 11 -21.42 -17.20 2.52
C ARG A 11 -21.26 -15.68 2.64
N MET A 12 -20.84 -15.18 3.81
CA MET A 12 -20.72 -13.76 4.11
C MET A 12 -19.26 -13.33 4.16
N ALA A 13 -18.94 -12.24 3.48
CA ALA A 13 -17.66 -11.53 3.51
C ALA A 13 -17.89 -10.07 3.10
N SER A 14 -16.94 -9.19 3.43
CA SER A 14 -16.94 -7.79 3.00
C SER A 14 -15.86 -7.60 1.96
N PHE A 15 -16.18 -6.91 0.86
CA PHE A 15 -15.27 -6.64 -0.24
C PHE A 15 -15.27 -5.14 -0.52
N LEU A 16 -14.11 -4.64 -0.96
CA LEU A 16 -14.03 -3.29 -1.51
C LEU A 16 -14.71 -3.27 -2.90
N ASP A 17 -15.37 -2.17 -3.20
CA ASP A 17 -15.86 -1.91 -4.55
C ASP A 17 -14.67 -1.52 -5.45
N HIS A 18 -14.58 -2.15 -6.61
CA HIS A 18 -13.61 -1.81 -7.65
C HIS A 18 -12.12 -1.74 -7.21
N PRO A 19 -11.56 -2.73 -6.49
CA PRO A 19 -10.17 -2.72 -6.03
C PRO A 19 -9.14 -2.74 -7.17
N GLU A 20 -9.59 -2.96 -8.41
CA GLU A 20 -8.76 -2.89 -9.61
C GLU A 20 -8.49 -1.47 -10.11
N ARG A 21 -9.31 -0.48 -9.72
CA ARG A 21 -9.17 0.91 -10.19
C ARG A 21 -7.96 1.58 -9.55
N PHE A 22 -7.24 2.37 -10.35
CA PHE A 22 -6.09 3.15 -9.91
C PHE A 22 -5.74 4.24 -10.91
N ASP A 23 -5.62 5.50 -10.47
CA ASP A 23 -5.13 6.59 -11.33
C ASP A 23 -3.59 6.58 -11.45
N CYS A 24 -3.09 5.65 -12.27
CA CYS A 24 -1.66 5.52 -12.51
C CYS A 24 -1.00 6.79 -13.07
N THR A 25 -1.73 7.62 -13.82
CA THR A 25 -1.16 8.83 -14.43
C THR A 25 -0.94 9.90 -13.35
N PHE A 26 -1.90 10.07 -12.45
CA PHE A 26 -1.77 10.96 -11.31
C PHE A 26 -0.55 10.62 -10.44
N PHE A 27 -0.28 9.33 -10.19
CA PHE A 27 0.85 8.88 -9.38
C PHE A 27 2.17 8.67 -10.15
N GLY A 28 2.23 8.98 -11.45
CA GLY A 28 3.44 8.81 -12.25
C GLY A 28 3.87 7.34 -12.42
N VAL A 29 2.92 6.41 -12.28
CA VAL A 29 3.14 4.96 -12.46
C VAL A 29 2.78 4.60 -13.90
N SER A 30 3.65 3.85 -14.58
CA SER A 30 3.33 3.40 -15.94
C SER A 30 2.15 2.42 -15.94
N ARG A 31 1.38 2.36 -17.03
CA ARG A 31 0.25 1.41 -17.15
C ARG A 31 0.71 -0.05 -17.00
N ASP A 32 1.88 -0.36 -17.56
CA ASP A 32 2.46 -1.70 -17.47
C ASP A 32 2.83 -2.05 -16.03
N GLU A 33 3.46 -1.12 -15.29
CA GLU A 33 3.74 -1.33 -13.86
C GLU A 33 2.45 -1.47 -13.05
N ALA A 34 1.48 -0.56 -13.25
CA ALA A 34 0.21 -0.52 -12.52
C ALA A 34 -0.58 -1.83 -12.63
N TRP A 35 -0.47 -2.54 -13.77
CA TRP A 35 -1.09 -3.84 -13.96
C TRP A 35 -0.56 -4.91 -12.99
N TYR A 36 0.73 -4.85 -12.65
CA TYR A 36 1.35 -5.81 -11.75
C TYR A 36 1.21 -5.45 -10.28
N LEU A 37 1.05 -4.17 -9.93
CA LEU A 37 1.04 -3.73 -8.53
C LEU A 37 -0.05 -4.41 -7.71
N ASP A 38 0.29 -4.83 -6.49
CA ASP A 38 -0.69 -5.26 -5.51
C ASP A 38 -1.75 -4.14 -5.33
N PRO A 39 -3.06 -4.47 -5.43
CA PRO A 39 -4.15 -3.53 -5.13
C PRO A 39 -3.96 -2.79 -3.79
N GLN A 40 -3.37 -3.44 -2.78
CA GLN A 40 -3.02 -2.80 -1.51
C GLN A 40 -2.06 -1.63 -1.72
N GLN A 41 -1.00 -1.77 -2.52
CA GLN A 41 -0.07 -0.66 -2.79
C GLN A 41 -0.74 0.50 -3.54
N ARG A 42 -1.67 0.20 -4.45
CA ARG A 42 -2.43 1.20 -5.21
C ARG A 42 -3.35 2.01 -4.30
N LEU A 43 -4.11 1.32 -3.45
CA LEU A 43 -4.99 1.94 -2.46
C LEU A 43 -4.22 2.76 -1.42
N MET A 44 -3.05 2.29 -0.97
CA MET A 44 -2.22 3.04 -0.02
C MET A 44 -1.71 4.36 -0.63
N LEU A 45 -1.46 4.41 -1.94
CA LEU A 45 -1.12 5.65 -2.64
C LEU A 45 -2.31 6.62 -2.69
N GLU A 46 -3.49 6.13 -3.09
CA GLU A 46 -4.71 6.93 -3.19
C GLU A 46 -5.12 7.48 -1.82
N VAL A 47 -5.36 6.60 -0.85
CA VAL A 47 -5.82 6.98 0.49
C VAL A 47 -4.75 7.79 1.24
N GLY A 48 -3.47 7.48 1.05
CA GLY A 48 -2.37 8.23 1.66
C GLY A 48 -2.30 9.67 1.13
N TYR A 49 -2.49 9.87 -0.17
CA TYR A 49 -2.57 11.21 -0.74
C TYR A 49 -3.87 11.92 -0.35
N GLU A 50 -5.03 11.26 -0.43
CA GLU A 50 -6.33 11.83 -0.04
C GLU A 50 -6.32 12.33 1.40
N ALA A 51 -5.69 11.62 2.33
CA ALA A 51 -5.58 12.06 3.72
C ALA A 51 -4.76 13.36 3.86
N LEU A 52 -3.70 13.52 3.06
CA LEU A 52 -2.87 14.73 3.05
C LEU A 52 -3.58 15.89 2.34
N ASP A 53 -4.26 15.62 1.23
CA ASP A 53 -5.07 16.57 0.48
C ASP A 53 -6.22 17.13 1.36
N GLN A 54 -6.91 16.25 2.09
CA GLN A 54 -7.93 16.64 3.08
C GLN A 54 -7.35 17.45 4.25
N ALA A 55 -6.07 17.27 4.58
CA ALA A 55 -5.37 18.08 5.57
C ALA A 55 -4.88 19.44 4.99
N GLY A 56 -5.11 19.71 3.71
CA GLY A 56 -4.77 20.96 3.04
C GLY A 56 -3.37 20.98 2.40
N HIS A 57 -2.73 19.83 2.24
CA HIS A 57 -1.45 19.72 1.56
C HIS A 57 -1.64 19.42 0.08
N ASP A 58 -1.06 20.26 -0.79
CA ASP A 58 -0.97 19.94 -2.21
C ASP A 58 0.19 18.96 -2.46
N LYS A 59 0.03 18.09 -3.47
CA LYS A 59 1.05 17.12 -3.88
C LYS A 59 2.43 17.74 -4.12
N TYR A 60 2.50 18.94 -4.67
CA TYR A 60 3.76 19.61 -4.99
C TYR A 60 4.50 20.11 -3.75
N ASP A 61 3.78 20.33 -2.65
CA ASP A 61 4.34 20.86 -1.40
C ASP A 61 4.88 19.76 -0.48
N LEU A 62 4.57 18.48 -0.75
CA LEU A 62 5.01 17.34 0.05
C LEU A 62 6.45 16.91 -0.25
N ALA A 63 6.95 17.24 -1.44
CA ALA A 63 8.22 16.73 -1.92
C ALA A 63 9.40 17.34 -1.15
N GLY A 64 10.17 16.50 -0.46
CA GLY A 64 11.31 16.92 0.36
C GLY A 64 10.98 17.11 1.84
N GLU A 65 9.71 17.07 2.21
CA GLU A 65 9.27 17.25 3.59
C GLU A 65 9.65 16.07 4.50
N MET A 66 9.94 16.37 5.76
CA MET A 66 10.28 15.38 6.79
C MET A 66 9.03 14.68 7.35
N ILE A 67 8.23 14.11 6.46
CA ILE A 67 7.02 13.37 6.77
C ILE A 67 7.33 11.87 6.75
N GLY A 68 6.94 11.15 7.81
CA GLY A 68 7.06 9.70 7.89
C GLY A 68 5.82 8.96 7.35
N CYS A 69 6.03 7.74 6.86
CA CYS A 69 4.99 6.83 6.39
C CYS A 69 5.04 5.53 7.21
N PHE A 70 3.99 5.26 7.99
CA PHE A 70 3.90 4.11 8.88
C PHE A 70 2.65 3.31 8.51
N ILE A 71 2.83 2.11 7.94
CA ILE A 71 1.72 1.31 7.42
C ILE A 71 1.66 -0.05 8.11
N GLY A 72 0.48 -0.44 8.59
CA GLY A 72 0.22 -1.82 9.01
C GLY A 72 -0.17 -2.69 7.81
N VAL A 73 0.54 -3.78 7.56
CA VAL A 73 0.24 -4.73 6.48
C VAL A 73 0.73 -6.13 6.84
N CYS A 74 -0.13 -7.15 6.67
CA CYS A 74 0.18 -8.53 7.07
C CYS A 74 -0.06 -9.58 5.97
N ASN A 75 -0.85 -9.27 4.94
CA ASN A 75 -1.20 -10.24 3.89
C ASN A 75 -0.44 -9.96 2.58
N SER A 76 0.09 -11.02 1.97
CA SER A 76 0.83 -10.99 0.71
C SER A 76 0.20 -11.87 -0.37
N ASP A 77 -1.14 -11.96 -0.36
CA ASP A 77 -1.92 -12.83 -1.25
C ASP A 77 -1.63 -12.58 -2.72
N TRP A 78 -1.33 -11.32 -3.07
CA TRP A 78 -0.98 -10.94 -4.43
C TRP A 78 0.28 -11.64 -4.95
N ALA A 79 1.25 -11.95 -4.08
CA ALA A 79 2.40 -12.77 -4.46
C ALA A 79 1.98 -14.17 -4.91
N GLY A 80 0.90 -14.71 -4.32
CA GLY A 80 0.25 -15.94 -4.73
C GLY A 80 -0.42 -15.82 -6.09
N VAL A 81 -1.21 -14.75 -6.30
CA VAL A 81 -1.91 -14.47 -7.57
C VAL A 81 -0.92 -14.30 -8.73
N MET A 82 0.23 -13.68 -8.47
CA MET A 82 1.26 -13.47 -9.48
C MET A 82 2.10 -14.74 -9.79
N ARG A 83 1.94 -15.83 -9.04
CA ARG A 83 2.65 -17.09 -9.36
C ARG A 83 2.21 -17.61 -10.73
N GLY A 84 3.19 -17.94 -11.57
CA GLY A 84 2.93 -18.42 -12.93
C GLY A 84 2.74 -17.32 -13.98
N THR A 85 2.72 -16.04 -13.57
CA THR A 85 2.83 -14.93 -14.52
C THR A 85 4.28 -14.78 -15.01
N LYS A 86 4.45 -14.25 -16.22
CA LYS A 86 5.80 -13.98 -16.76
C LYS A 86 6.45 -12.88 -15.93
N ALA A 87 7.61 -13.18 -15.33
CA ALA A 87 8.37 -12.21 -14.57
C ALA A 87 8.78 -11.01 -15.45
N THR A 88 8.62 -9.82 -14.89
CA THR A 88 9.01 -8.54 -15.48
C THR A 88 9.91 -7.78 -14.50
N ALA A 89 10.40 -6.61 -14.91
CA ALA A 89 11.14 -5.72 -14.00
C ALA A 89 10.29 -5.26 -12.79
N TYR A 90 8.95 -5.31 -12.88
CA TYR A 90 8.03 -4.84 -11.84
C TYR A 90 7.60 -5.93 -10.86
N THR A 91 7.80 -7.21 -11.18
CA THR A 91 7.26 -8.32 -10.38
C THR A 91 7.71 -8.27 -8.93
N GLY A 92 8.98 -7.93 -8.66
CA GLY A 92 9.50 -7.86 -7.29
C GLY A 92 8.91 -6.69 -6.49
N THR A 93 8.87 -5.49 -7.09
CA THR A 93 8.36 -4.28 -6.41
C THR A 93 6.85 -4.30 -6.27
N ALA A 94 6.15 -5.02 -7.14
CA ALA A 94 4.70 -5.14 -7.13
C ALA A 94 4.11 -5.90 -5.94
N VAL A 95 4.86 -6.85 -5.36
CA VAL A 95 4.35 -7.77 -4.31
C VAL A 95 5.02 -7.59 -2.95
N ALA A 96 6.15 -6.86 -2.90
CA ALA A 96 6.90 -6.69 -1.67
C ALA A 96 6.14 -5.82 -0.66
N LEU A 97 5.91 -6.33 0.55
CA LEU A 97 5.13 -5.62 1.58
C LEU A 97 5.77 -4.30 2.02
N SER A 98 7.10 -4.20 2.00
CA SER A 98 7.81 -2.95 2.30
C SER A 98 7.47 -1.82 1.32
N LEU A 99 7.02 -2.16 0.11
CA LEU A 99 6.64 -1.18 -0.91
C LEU A 99 5.27 -0.56 -0.63
N CYS A 100 4.47 -1.10 0.30
CA CYS A 100 3.24 -0.42 0.74
C CYS A 100 3.56 0.96 1.32
N ALA A 101 4.56 1.07 2.21
CA ALA A 101 5.00 2.36 2.75
C ALA A 101 5.97 3.08 1.79
N ASN A 102 6.99 2.35 1.30
CA ASN A 102 8.07 2.97 0.53
C ASN A 102 7.59 3.60 -0.77
N ARG A 103 6.56 3.05 -1.41
CA ARG A 103 6.00 3.63 -2.64
C ARG A 103 5.27 4.94 -2.34
N VAL A 104 4.54 5.04 -1.24
CA VAL A 104 3.91 6.30 -0.81
C VAL A 104 4.99 7.36 -0.57
N SER A 105 6.02 7.05 0.21
CA SER A 105 7.13 7.97 0.46
C SER A 105 7.85 8.36 -0.83
N TYR A 106 8.12 7.41 -1.73
CA TYR A 106 8.79 7.68 -2.99
C TYR A 106 7.95 8.58 -3.90
N THR A 107 6.68 8.23 -4.12
CA THR A 107 5.80 8.92 -5.05
C THR A 107 5.42 10.33 -4.59
N LEU A 108 5.29 10.56 -3.28
CA LEU A 108 4.99 11.87 -2.70
C LEU A 108 6.26 12.64 -2.30
N GLY A 109 7.44 12.05 -2.44
CA GLY A 109 8.73 12.69 -2.14
C GLY A 109 9.03 12.87 -0.65
N LEU A 110 8.37 12.11 0.23
CA LEU A 110 8.53 12.19 1.69
C LEU A 110 9.91 11.71 2.13
N LYS A 111 10.52 12.41 3.09
CA LYS A 111 11.90 12.16 3.56
C LYS A 111 12.00 11.62 5.00
N GLY A 112 10.89 11.51 5.71
CA GLY A 112 10.86 10.87 7.02
C GLY A 112 10.94 9.34 6.94
N PRO A 113 10.85 8.65 8.11
CA PRO A 113 10.87 7.20 8.18
C PRO A 113 9.76 6.56 7.32
N SER A 114 10.07 5.47 6.63
CA SER A 114 9.10 4.72 5.82
C SER A 114 9.13 3.25 6.25
N MET A 115 8.08 2.80 6.93
CA MET A 115 8.08 1.52 7.65
C MET A 115 6.75 0.79 7.51
N CYS A 116 6.85 -0.52 7.30
CA CYS A 116 5.72 -1.43 7.37
C CYS A 116 5.79 -2.25 8.67
N PHE A 117 4.63 -2.46 9.29
CA PHE A 117 4.47 -3.20 10.53
C PHE A 117 3.57 -4.41 10.29
N ASP A 118 4.01 -5.57 10.76
CA ASP A 118 3.20 -6.78 10.80
C ASP A 118 3.19 -7.33 12.23
N THR A 119 2.07 -7.08 12.90
CA THR A 119 1.70 -7.71 14.17
C THR A 119 0.31 -8.34 14.04
N ALA A 120 0.00 -8.86 12.84
CA ALA A 120 -1.32 -9.37 12.47
C ALA A 120 -2.44 -8.33 12.68
N CYS A 121 -3.50 -8.66 13.41
CA CYS A 121 -4.68 -7.81 13.57
C CYS A 121 -4.40 -6.46 14.25
N SER A 122 -3.28 -6.31 14.97
CA SER A 122 -2.91 -5.04 15.62
C SER A 122 -1.98 -4.16 14.78
N SER A 123 -1.60 -4.58 13.57
CA SER A 123 -0.56 -3.92 12.76
C SER A 123 -0.79 -2.42 12.56
N ALA A 124 -2.03 -2.01 12.25
CA ALA A 124 -2.36 -0.60 12.05
C ALA A 124 -2.23 0.23 13.34
N LEU A 125 -2.60 -0.33 14.49
CA LEU A 125 -2.46 0.34 15.79
C LEU A 125 -0.99 0.45 16.20
N VAL A 126 -0.20 -0.59 15.95
CA VAL A 126 1.24 -0.58 16.21
C VAL A 126 1.95 0.44 15.30
N ALA A 127 1.56 0.53 14.03
CA ALA A 127 2.07 1.55 13.12
C ALA A 127 1.74 2.97 13.61
N CYS A 128 0.52 3.19 14.10
CA CYS A 128 0.09 4.47 14.67
C CYS A 128 0.88 4.82 15.94
N ASP A 129 1.07 3.87 16.85
CA ASP A 129 1.89 4.05 18.05
C ASP A 129 3.34 4.43 17.70
N ALA A 130 3.94 3.71 16.74
CA ALA A 130 5.28 4.01 16.24
C ALA A 130 5.37 5.42 15.64
N ALA A 131 4.37 5.85 14.85
CA ALA A 131 4.30 7.20 14.31
C ALA A 131 4.22 8.26 15.42
N CYS A 132 3.37 8.06 16.44
CA CYS A 132 3.26 8.93 17.59
C CYS A 132 4.56 9.03 18.40
N LEU A 133 5.26 7.90 18.60
CA LEU A 133 6.56 7.89 19.26
C LEU A 133 7.61 8.65 18.45
N ASN A 134 7.61 8.49 17.12
CA ASN A 134 8.52 9.21 16.24
C ASN A 134 8.28 10.73 16.29
N LEU A 135 7.03 11.17 16.21
CA LEU A 135 6.66 12.59 16.35
C LEU A 135 7.06 13.20 17.70
N ARG A 136 6.99 12.43 18.79
CA ARG A 136 7.43 12.88 20.12
C ARG A 136 8.96 12.94 20.25
N GLY A 137 9.67 12.17 19.43
CA GLY A 137 11.13 12.07 19.44
C GLY A 137 11.83 13.22 18.74
N GLY A 138 11.13 13.96 17.87
CA GLY A 138 11.71 14.99 16.99
C GLY A 138 12.23 14.38 15.71
#